data_AF-A0A7R8VJY9-F1
#
_entry.id   AF-A0A7R8VJY9-F1
#
_cell.length_a   1.000
_cell.length_b   1.000
_cell.length_c   1.000
_cell.angle_alpha   90.00
_cell.angle_beta   90.00
_cell.angle_gamma   90.00
#
_symmetry.space_group_name_H-M   'P 1'
#
loop_
_entity.id
_entity.type
_entity.pdbx_description
1 polymer ?
#
loop_
_entity_poly.entity_id
_entity_poly.type
_entity_poly.pdbx_seq_one_letter_code
_entity_poly.pdbx_strand_id
1 'polypeptide(L)'
;MAVTMKRRTQFTLYTAANGQSQLAQLSELLDSAHLDVRLAAGESMALVYELGRVHNDDFHQESTPQLADKLRQLATDSHKYRAKKDRKQQRSSFRDILHYVEEGDPPDIQVRFGQEMLALDSWCRKKQYDAFCQVLGSGMNLHLTENDLVRDIFELGERISPLNFAAHKQSKLERHLMNAAAFKARTISRSKNRDKRSAVMTC
;
A
#
# COMPACT_ATOMS: atom_id res chain seq x y z
N MET A 1 3.24 2.23 28.42
CA MET A 1 2.02 2.77 27.75
C MET A 1 1.90 4.29 27.82
N ALA A 2 2.07 4.94 28.99
CA ALA A 2 1.93 6.41 29.11
C ALA A 2 3.01 7.24 28.37
N VAL A 3 4.24 6.73 28.27
CA VAL A 3 5.35 7.42 27.55
C VAL A 3 5.15 7.40 26.03
N THR A 4 4.61 6.30 25.50
CA THR A 4 4.26 6.16 24.07
C THR A 4 3.11 7.09 23.70
N MET A 5 2.07 7.20 24.54
CA MET A 5 0.94 8.13 24.34
C MET A 5 1.35 9.61 24.37
N LYS A 6 2.28 10.02 25.26
CA LYS A 6 2.77 11.41 25.35
C LYS A 6 3.63 11.83 24.14
N ARG A 7 4.43 10.91 23.58
CA ARG A 7 5.20 11.16 22.35
C ARG A 7 4.30 11.22 21.11
N ARG A 8 3.25 10.41 21.10
CA ARG A 8 2.17 10.39 20.09
C ARG A 8 1.16 11.55 20.21
N THR A 9 1.41 12.53 21.08
CA THR A 9 0.61 13.77 21.19
C THR A 9 1.46 15.01 20.93
N GLN A 10 2.76 15.00 21.27
CA GLN A 10 3.69 16.08 20.90
C GLN A 10 4.14 16.04 19.43
N PHE A 11 4.36 14.86 18.85
CA PHE A 11 4.61 14.75 17.40
C PHE A 11 3.40 15.24 16.59
N THR A 12 2.21 15.03 17.17
CA THR A 12 0.86 15.20 16.59
C THR A 12 0.40 16.64 16.44
N LEU A 13 0.74 17.52 17.38
CA LEU A 13 0.49 18.97 17.24
C LEU A 13 1.45 19.61 16.23
N TYR A 14 2.64 19.04 16.05
CA TYR A 14 3.65 19.55 15.13
C TYR A 14 3.34 19.21 13.66
N THR A 15 2.75 18.03 13.41
CA THR A 15 2.39 17.57 12.05
C THR A 15 1.16 18.30 11.50
N ALA A 16 0.14 18.59 12.32
CA ALA A 16 -1.05 19.31 11.86
C ALA A 16 -0.75 20.78 11.47
N ALA A 17 0.14 21.46 12.21
CA ALA A 17 0.54 22.84 11.91
C ALA A 17 1.55 22.96 10.76
N ASN A 18 2.39 21.95 10.53
CA ASN A 18 3.42 21.97 9.47
C ASN A 18 3.05 21.15 8.21
N GLY A 19 1.94 20.41 8.21
CA GLY A 19 1.56 19.57 7.08
C GLY A 19 1.43 20.34 5.77
N GLN A 20 0.89 21.56 5.81
CA GLN A 20 0.74 22.41 4.61
C GLN A 20 2.07 22.85 4.01
N SER A 21 3.02 23.29 4.86
CA SER A 21 4.35 23.71 4.39
C SER A 21 5.16 22.52 3.87
N GLN A 22 5.01 21.36 4.50
CA GLN A 22 5.64 20.10 4.05
C GLN A 22 5.06 19.62 2.71
N LEU A 23 3.74 19.67 2.51
CA LEU A 23 3.11 19.27 1.25
C LEU A 23 3.53 20.18 0.08
N ALA A 24 3.71 21.47 0.32
CA ALA A 24 4.22 22.40 -0.68
C ALA A 24 5.66 22.04 -1.11
N GLN A 25 6.56 21.82 -0.15
CA GLN A 25 7.94 21.39 -0.42
C GLN A 25 7.99 20.04 -1.14
N LEU A 26 7.16 19.08 -0.72
CA LEU A 26 7.07 17.77 -1.38
C LEU A 26 6.55 17.89 -2.83
N SER A 27 5.62 18.81 -3.08
CA SER A 27 5.10 19.08 -4.43
C SER A 27 6.17 19.61 -5.39
N GLU A 28 7.16 20.36 -4.89
CA GLU A 28 8.32 20.79 -5.70
C GLU A 28 9.24 19.61 -6.02
N LEU A 29 9.45 18.70 -5.06
CA LEU A 29 10.30 17.51 -5.26
C LEU A 29 9.71 16.52 -6.28
N LEU A 30 8.41 16.57 -6.54
CA LEU A 30 7.76 15.79 -7.61
C LEU A 30 8.25 16.16 -9.01
N ASP A 31 8.82 17.36 -9.19
CA ASP A 31 9.36 17.82 -10.47
C ASP A 31 10.85 17.45 -10.66
N SER A 32 11.46 16.77 -9.69
CA SER A 32 12.86 16.33 -9.77
C SER A 32 13.14 15.49 -11.01
N ALA A 33 14.35 15.57 -11.57
CA ALA A 33 14.80 14.73 -12.68
C ALA A 33 14.99 13.25 -12.26
N HIS A 34 15.31 13.01 -10.98
CA HIS A 34 15.61 11.68 -10.45
C HIS A 34 14.33 10.95 -10.04
N LEU A 35 14.15 9.71 -10.53
CA LEU A 35 12.98 8.91 -10.22
C LEU A 35 12.82 8.69 -8.71
N ASP A 36 13.90 8.31 -8.03
CA ASP A 36 13.84 7.92 -6.61
C ASP A 36 13.40 9.09 -5.71
N VAL A 37 13.79 10.32 -6.07
CA VAL A 37 13.35 11.54 -5.38
C VAL A 37 11.84 11.73 -5.56
N ARG A 38 11.33 11.58 -6.79
CA ARG A 38 9.88 11.68 -7.06
C ARG A 38 9.11 10.62 -6.29
N LEU A 39 9.57 9.36 -6.31
CA LEU A 39 8.94 8.26 -5.59
C LEU A 39 8.92 8.51 -4.08
N ALA A 40 10.07 8.90 -3.50
CA ALA A 40 10.17 9.19 -2.08
C ALA A 40 9.29 10.38 -1.69
N ALA A 41 9.21 11.43 -2.51
CA ALA A 41 8.33 12.56 -2.28
C ALA A 41 6.86 12.13 -2.30
N GLY A 42 6.43 11.37 -3.31
CA GLY A 42 5.06 10.86 -3.42
C GLY A 42 4.66 9.94 -2.26
N GLU A 43 5.55 9.03 -1.84
CA GLU A 43 5.30 8.18 -0.66
C GLU A 43 5.23 9.01 0.63
N SER A 44 6.10 10.02 0.78
CA SER A 44 6.09 10.92 1.93
C SER A 44 4.79 11.73 1.99
N MET A 45 4.27 12.15 0.83
CA MET A 45 2.97 12.80 0.75
C MET A 45 1.86 11.88 1.23
N ALA A 46 1.83 10.63 0.76
CA ALA A 46 0.83 9.65 1.22
C ALA A 46 0.88 9.46 2.75
N LEU A 47 2.08 9.43 3.35
CA LEU A 47 2.23 9.40 4.81
C LEU A 47 1.69 10.66 5.50
N VAL A 48 1.93 11.85 4.94
CA VAL A 48 1.39 13.11 5.49
C VAL A 48 -0.14 13.10 5.43
N TYR A 49 -0.73 12.65 4.32
CA TYR A 49 -2.19 12.49 4.20
C TYR A 49 -2.73 11.48 5.20
N GLU A 50 -2.07 10.33 5.37
CA GLU A 50 -2.50 9.30 6.33
C GLU A 50 -2.45 9.82 7.77
N LEU A 51 -1.34 10.43 8.17
CA LEU A 51 -1.21 11.01 9.50
C LEU A 51 -2.17 12.17 9.74
N GLY A 52 -2.44 12.99 8.72
CA GLY A 52 -3.41 14.07 8.81
C GLY A 52 -4.85 13.55 8.96
N ARG A 53 -5.22 12.55 8.14
CA ARG A 53 -6.56 11.93 8.14
C ARG A 53 -6.88 11.14 9.40
N VAL A 54 -5.87 10.57 10.07
CA VAL A 54 -6.04 9.96 11.41
C VAL A 54 -6.63 10.95 12.44
N HIS A 55 -6.45 12.26 12.25
CA HIS A 55 -6.91 13.28 13.19
C HIS A 55 -8.08 14.12 12.67
N ASN A 56 -8.18 14.28 11.36
CA ASN A 56 -9.25 14.99 10.70
C ASN A 56 -9.55 14.27 9.39
N ASP A 57 -10.66 13.54 9.31
CA ASP A 57 -11.04 12.78 8.11
C ASP A 57 -11.09 13.67 6.84
N ASP A 58 -11.45 14.95 7.02
CA ASP A 58 -11.53 15.95 5.95
C ASP A 58 -10.16 16.62 5.65
N PHE A 59 -9.06 16.14 6.25
CA PHE A 59 -7.72 16.70 6.07
C PHE A 59 -7.34 16.71 4.59
N HIS A 60 -7.22 17.93 4.04
CA HIS A 60 -6.89 18.15 2.63
C HIS A 60 -7.79 17.36 1.67
N GLN A 61 -9.06 17.20 2.01
CA GLN A 61 -10.06 16.59 1.12
C GLN A 61 -10.17 17.37 -0.21
N GLU A 62 -10.06 18.69 -0.14
CA GLU A 62 -9.74 19.53 -1.30
C GLU A 62 -8.21 19.62 -1.46
N SER A 63 -7.61 18.54 -1.97
CA SER A 63 -6.23 18.62 -2.48
C SER A 63 -6.15 19.77 -3.48
N THR A 64 -5.07 20.57 -3.45
CA THR A 64 -4.95 21.68 -4.39
C THR A 64 -5.03 21.10 -5.81
N PRO A 65 -5.87 21.65 -6.71
CA PRO A 65 -6.08 21.07 -8.04
C PRO A 65 -4.77 20.89 -8.80
N GLN A 66 -3.82 21.81 -8.58
CA GLN A 66 -2.46 21.77 -9.09
C GLN A 66 -1.69 20.51 -8.65
N LEU A 67 -1.82 20.08 -7.39
CA LEU A 67 -1.16 18.89 -6.89
C LEU A 67 -1.77 17.62 -7.50
N ALA A 68 -3.10 17.54 -7.53
CA ALA A 68 -3.80 16.41 -8.12
C ALA A 68 -3.44 16.23 -9.60
N ASP A 69 -3.32 17.33 -10.35
CA ASP A 69 -2.88 17.31 -11.74
C ASP A 69 -1.43 16.85 -11.89
N LYS A 70 -0.51 17.29 -11.02
CA LYS A 70 0.87 16.77 -11.01
C LYS A 70 0.89 15.26 -10.77
N LEU A 71 0.15 14.77 -9.78
CA LEU A 71 0.08 13.33 -9.47
C LEU A 71 -0.51 12.54 -10.66
N ARG A 72 -1.56 13.04 -11.32
CA ARG A 72 -2.12 12.46 -12.57
C ARG A 72 -1.10 12.40 -13.70
N GLN A 73 -0.32 13.46 -13.91
CA GLN A 73 0.71 13.48 -14.94
C GLN A 73 1.79 12.42 -14.68
N LEU A 74 2.23 12.26 -13.42
CA LEU A 74 3.21 11.25 -13.04
C LEU A 74 2.66 9.82 -13.12
N ALA A 75 1.38 9.63 -12.81
CA ALA A 75 0.64 8.36 -12.92
C ALA A 75 0.45 7.90 -14.38
N THR A 76 0.40 8.82 -15.32
CA THR A 76 0.21 8.57 -16.77
C THR A 76 1.46 8.80 -17.62
N ASP A 77 2.60 9.03 -16.97
CA ASP A 77 3.86 9.42 -17.62
C ASP A 77 4.24 8.56 -18.84
N SER A 78 4.41 9.23 -19.97
CA SER A 78 4.75 8.66 -21.28
C SER A 78 6.13 9.07 -21.80
N HIS A 79 6.93 9.82 -21.02
CA HIS A 79 8.22 10.36 -21.46
C HIS A 79 9.20 9.27 -21.92
N LYS A 80 9.35 9.13 -23.24
CA LYS A 80 10.12 8.03 -23.86
C LYS A 80 11.63 8.07 -23.57
N TYR A 81 12.17 9.23 -23.17
CA TYR A 81 13.58 9.39 -22.79
C TYR A 81 13.95 8.67 -21.48
N ARG A 82 12.98 8.36 -20.61
CA ARG A 82 13.20 7.61 -19.37
C ARG A 82 13.36 6.11 -19.66
N ALA A 83 13.93 5.32 -18.75
CA ALA A 83 13.97 3.87 -18.94
C ALA A 83 12.56 3.27 -18.86
N LYS A 84 12.30 2.17 -19.57
CA LYS A 84 11.00 1.48 -19.56
C LYS A 84 10.63 0.96 -18.16
N LYS A 85 11.61 0.44 -17.43
CA LYS A 85 11.47 -0.04 -16.03
C LYS A 85 11.02 1.11 -15.14
N ASP A 86 11.73 2.23 -15.21
CA ASP A 86 11.51 3.43 -14.40
C ASP A 86 10.12 4.01 -14.62
N ARG A 87 9.71 4.16 -15.89
CA ARG A 87 8.35 4.58 -16.23
C ARG A 87 7.28 3.64 -15.66
N LYS A 88 7.51 2.32 -15.71
CA LYS A 88 6.57 1.33 -15.18
C LYS A 88 6.45 1.47 -13.67
N GLN A 89 7.58 1.62 -12.97
CA GLN A 89 7.63 1.80 -11.52
C GLN A 89 6.90 3.09 -11.12
N GLN A 90 7.27 4.22 -11.73
CA GLN A 90 6.64 5.51 -11.47
C GLN A 90 5.13 5.45 -11.65
N ARG A 91 4.64 5.01 -12.82
CA ARG A 91 3.20 4.95 -13.07
C ARG A 91 2.47 4.02 -12.11
N SER A 92 3.09 2.94 -11.64
CA SER A 92 2.46 2.07 -10.63
C SER A 92 2.33 2.82 -9.32
N SER A 93 3.45 3.29 -8.75
CA SER A 93 3.48 3.99 -7.47
C SER A 93 2.58 5.23 -7.46
N PHE A 94 2.63 6.06 -8.51
CA PHE A 94 1.81 7.27 -8.57
C PHE A 94 0.33 7.01 -8.83
N ARG A 95 -0.05 5.85 -9.40
CA ARG A 95 -1.47 5.47 -9.47
C ARG A 95 -1.99 5.12 -8.08
N ASP A 96 -1.22 4.39 -7.30
CA ASP A 96 -1.59 4.01 -5.93
C ASP A 96 -1.65 5.25 -5.03
N ILE A 97 -0.66 6.15 -5.13
CA ILE A 97 -0.63 7.41 -4.38
C ILE A 97 -1.80 8.32 -4.77
N LEU A 98 -2.05 8.52 -6.07
CA LEU A 98 -3.16 9.35 -6.54
C LEU A 98 -4.49 8.81 -6.04
N HIS A 99 -4.71 7.50 -6.17
CA HIS A 99 -5.93 6.86 -5.68
C HIS A 99 -6.13 7.08 -4.18
N TYR A 100 -5.08 6.94 -3.37
CA TYR A 100 -5.16 7.21 -1.94
C TYR A 100 -5.47 8.68 -1.63
N VAL A 101 -4.83 9.61 -2.34
CA VAL A 101 -5.05 11.05 -2.13
C VAL A 101 -6.49 11.43 -2.49
N GLU A 102 -7.06 10.86 -3.55
CA GLU A 102 -8.42 11.21 -4.01
C GLU A 102 -9.54 10.47 -3.27
N GLU A 103 -9.41 9.14 -3.11
CA GLU A 103 -10.49 8.29 -2.59
C GLU A 103 -10.31 7.94 -1.11
N GLY A 104 -9.10 8.09 -0.56
CA GLY A 104 -8.82 7.75 0.84
C GLY A 104 -8.54 6.28 1.11
N ASP A 105 -8.62 5.42 0.10
CA ASP A 105 -8.43 3.98 0.24
C ASP A 105 -6.93 3.61 0.38
N PRO A 106 -6.49 3.11 1.56
CA PRO A 106 -5.09 2.74 1.77
C PRO A 106 -4.70 1.51 0.93
N PRO A 107 -3.39 1.23 0.78
CA PRO A 107 -2.95 0.02 0.09
C PRO A 107 -3.48 -1.23 0.79
N ASP A 108 -3.90 -2.24 0.04
CA ASP A 108 -4.19 -3.60 0.52
C ASP A 108 -3.18 -4.57 -0.11
N ILE A 109 -2.02 -4.72 0.55
CA ILE A 109 -0.95 -5.61 0.09
C ILE A 109 -0.77 -6.73 1.10
N GLN A 110 -0.81 -7.96 0.61
CA GLN A 110 -0.64 -9.16 1.42
C GLN A 110 0.72 -9.80 1.14
N VAL A 111 1.64 -9.76 2.12
CA VAL A 111 2.96 -10.37 2.03
C VAL A 111 2.93 -11.73 2.71
N ARG A 112 3.03 -12.80 1.91
CA ARG A 112 3.08 -14.16 2.45
C ARG A 112 4.52 -14.54 2.80
N PHE A 113 4.73 -14.97 4.05
CA PHE A 113 6.02 -15.49 4.52
C PHE A 113 5.78 -16.82 5.23
N GLY A 114 6.40 -17.89 4.71
CA GLY A 114 6.11 -19.24 5.17
C GLY A 114 4.62 -19.60 5.10
N GLN A 115 4.00 -19.77 6.26
CA GLN A 115 2.59 -20.14 6.42
C GLN A 115 1.73 -18.99 6.95
N GLU A 116 2.34 -17.85 7.26
CA GLU A 116 1.69 -16.64 7.74
C GLU A 116 1.58 -15.60 6.62
N MET A 117 0.80 -14.56 6.88
CA MET A 117 0.56 -13.45 5.96
C MET A 117 0.60 -12.15 6.73
N LEU A 118 1.41 -11.20 6.27
CA LEU A 118 1.46 -9.84 6.76
C LEU A 118 0.58 -8.97 5.87
N ALA A 119 -0.47 -8.41 6.46
CA ALA A 119 -1.25 -7.36 5.83
C ALA A 119 -0.52 -6.02 5.97
N LEU A 120 -0.29 -5.36 4.83
CA LEU A 120 0.13 -3.97 4.72
C LEU A 120 -1.07 -3.17 4.26
N ASP A 121 -1.89 -2.78 5.23
CA ASP A 121 -3.19 -2.11 5.09
C ASP A 121 -3.11 -0.58 5.29
N SER A 122 -1.89 -0.03 5.36
CA SER A 122 -1.60 1.39 5.58
C SER A 122 -0.27 1.78 4.94
N TRP A 123 -0.12 3.06 4.61
CA TRP A 123 1.12 3.61 4.07
C TRP A 123 2.26 3.55 5.11
N CYS A 124 1.96 3.80 6.38
CA CYS A 124 2.89 3.65 7.49
C CYS A 124 3.45 2.22 7.59
N ARG A 125 2.57 1.19 7.62
CA ARG A 125 3.02 -0.21 7.68
C ARG A 125 3.80 -0.60 6.43
N LYS A 126 3.33 -0.20 5.25
CA LYS A 126 4.05 -0.42 3.99
C LYS A 126 5.45 0.21 4.05
N LYS A 127 5.57 1.46 4.47
CA LYS A 127 6.87 2.16 4.54
C LYS A 127 7.82 1.51 5.53
N GLN A 128 7.30 1.10 6.69
CA GLN A 128 8.08 0.38 7.70
C GLN A 128 8.60 -0.95 7.13
N TYR A 129 7.74 -1.72 6.48
CA TYR A 129 8.12 -2.95 5.78
C TYR A 129 9.18 -2.73 4.69
N ASP A 130 9.01 -1.70 3.86
CA ASP A 130 9.98 -1.35 2.81
C ASP A 130 11.35 -0.99 3.43
N ALA A 131 11.37 -0.28 4.56
CA ALA A 131 12.61 0.04 5.28
C ALA A 131 13.30 -1.22 5.84
N PHE A 132 12.55 -2.16 6.41
CA PHE A 132 13.11 -3.45 6.82
C PHE A 132 13.64 -4.25 5.63
N CYS A 133 12.95 -4.24 4.49
CA CYS A 133 13.44 -4.88 3.27
C CYS A 133 14.77 -4.30 2.78
N GLN A 134 14.98 -3.00 2.91
CA GLN A 134 16.25 -2.36 2.52
C GLN A 134 17.42 -2.79 3.40
N VAL A 135 17.19 -2.99 4.70
CA VAL A 135 18.24 -3.35 5.67
C VAL A 135 18.47 -4.87 5.71
N LEU A 136 17.39 -5.66 5.76
CA LEU A 136 17.43 -7.11 5.94
C LEU A 136 17.51 -7.87 4.61
N GLY A 137 17.11 -7.25 3.50
CA GLY A 137 17.17 -7.84 2.16
C GLY A 137 16.47 -9.19 2.08
N SER A 138 17.19 -10.20 1.60
CA SER A 138 16.69 -11.58 1.48
C SER A 138 16.33 -12.23 2.82
N GLY A 139 16.82 -11.70 3.94
CA GLY A 139 16.53 -12.20 5.29
C GLY A 139 15.15 -11.80 5.83
N MET A 140 14.41 -10.92 5.16
CA MET A 140 13.15 -10.37 5.68
C MET A 140 12.14 -11.44 6.13
N ASN A 141 11.94 -12.48 5.32
CA ASN A 141 11.00 -13.56 5.65
C ASN A 141 11.43 -14.36 6.89
N LEU A 142 12.74 -14.54 7.09
CA LEU A 142 13.26 -15.23 8.27
C LEU A 142 13.01 -14.38 9.52
N HIS A 143 13.26 -13.06 9.45
CA HIS A 143 13.01 -12.15 10.56
C HIS A 143 11.52 -12.03 10.90
N LEU A 144 10.61 -12.01 9.92
CA LEU A 144 9.18 -12.07 10.19
C LEU A 144 8.75 -13.35 10.94
N THR A 145 9.49 -14.45 10.75
CA THR A 145 9.16 -15.74 11.37
C THR A 145 9.80 -15.89 12.75
N GLU A 146 11.08 -15.53 12.89
CA GLU A 146 11.90 -15.90 14.06
C GLU A 146 12.22 -14.73 14.99
N ASN A 147 12.09 -13.47 14.55
CA ASN A 147 12.52 -12.32 15.33
C ASN A 147 11.33 -11.69 16.08
N ASP A 148 11.30 -11.87 17.40
CA ASP A 148 10.22 -11.37 18.26
C ASP A 148 10.00 -9.87 18.13
N LEU A 149 11.07 -9.07 18.05
CA LEU A 149 10.94 -7.61 17.88
C LEU A 149 10.26 -7.26 16.55
N VAL A 150 10.63 -7.91 15.46
CA VAL A 150 10.01 -7.66 14.15
C VAL A 150 8.55 -8.12 14.17
N ARG A 151 8.25 -9.24 14.84
CA ARG A 151 6.87 -9.72 15.01
C ARG A 151 6.02 -8.78 15.85
N ASP A 152 6.56 -8.22 16.92
CA ASP A 152 5.90 -7.22 17.76
C ASP A 152 5.64 -5.94 16.98
N ILE A 153 6.63 -5.48 16.19
CA ILE A 153 6.50 -4.27 15.35
C ILE A 153 5.37 -4.40 14.34
N PHE A 154 5.23 -5.57 13.70
CA PHE A 154 4.18 -5.83 12.72
C PHE A 154 2.90 -6.44 13.32
N GLU A 155 2.86 -6.60 14.64
CA GLU A 155 1.73 -7.16 15.39
C GLU A 155 1.29 -8.54 14.87
N LEU A 156 2.25 -9.39 14.49
CA LEU A 156 2.01 -10.72 13.93
C LEU A 156 1.52 -11.76 14.95
N GLY A 157 1.62 -11.42 16.24
CA GLY A 157 1.25 -12.31 17.35
C GLY A 157 2.24 -13.46 17.56
N GLU A 158 1.81 -14.43 18.38
CA GLU A 158 2.62 -15.60 18.71
C GLU A 158 3.00 -16.40 17.46
N ARG A 159 4.21 -16.95 17.47
CA ARG A 159 4.71 -17.76 16.38
C ARG A 159 3.85 -19.01 16.19
N ILE A 160 3.40 -19.25 14.95
CA ILE A 160 2.73 -20.51 14.61
C ILE A 160 3.74 -21.66 14.72
N SER A 161 3.52 -22.56 15.68
CA SER A 161 4.30 -23.78 15.80
C SER A 161 3.92 -24.79 14.69
N PRO A 162 4.87 -25.62 14.22
CA PRO A 162 4.57 -26.67 13.23
C PRO A 162 3.47 -27.64 13.69
N LEU A 163 3.34 -27.87 15.01
CA LEU A 163 2.33 -28.73 15.61
C LEU A 163 0.92 -28.13 15.48
N ASN A 164 0.77 -26.84 15.80
CA ASN A 164 -0.51 -26.13 15.69
C ASN A 164 -0.97 -26.08 14.23
N PHE A 165 -0.05 -25.90 13.29
CA PHE A 165 -0.38 -25.92 11.87
C PHE A 165 -0.88 -27.28 11.38
N ALA A 166 -0.24 -28.39 11.78
CA ALA A 166 -0.66 -29.73 11.38
C ALA A 166 -2.11 -30.02 11.79
N ALA A 167 -2.55 -29.49 12.94
CA ALA A 167 -3.93 -29.59 13.42
C ALA A 167 -4.95 -28.81 12.57
N HIS A 168 -4.54 -27.69 11.97
CA HIS A 168 -5.40 -26.81 11.15
C HIS A 168 -5.23 -27.00 9.63
N LYS A 169 -4.49 -28.02 9.21
CA LYS A 169 -4.21 -28.24 7.79
C LYS A 169 -5.49 -28.70 7.06
N GLN A 170 -6.02 -27.84 6.20
CA GLN A 170 -7.15 -28.18 5.33
C GLN A 170 -6.87 -29.44 4.50
N SER A 171 -7.87 -30.30 4.42
CA SER A 171 -7.83 -31.51 3.60
C SER A 171 -7.68 -31.16 2.12
N LYS A 172 -7.10 -32.09 1.32
CA LYS A 172 -7.01 -31.94 -0.13
C LYS A 172 -8.40 -31.74 -0.76
N LEU A 173 -9.40 -32.48 -0.26
CA LEU A 173 -10.78 -32.38 -0.73
C LEU A 173 -11.38 -31.01 -0.40
N GLU A 174 -11.23 -30.56 0.84
CA GLU A 174 -11.73 -29.27 1.31
C GLU A 174 -11.15 -28.11 0.49
N ARG A 175 -9.82 -28.11 0.27
CA ARG A 175 -9.15 -27.11 -0.58
C ARG A 175 -9.67 -27.13 -2.02
N HIS A 176 -9.90 -28.33 -2.58
CA HIS A 176 -10.45 -28.47 -3.92
C HIS A 176 -11.87 -27.90 -4.01
N LEU A 177 -12.74 -28.23 -3.05
CA LEU A 177 -14.11 -27.73 -3.01
C LEU A 177 -14.16 -26.21 -2.83
N MET A 178 -13.34 -25.65 -1.94
CA MET A 178 -13.24 -24.19 -1.73
C MET A 178 -12.77 -23.47 -3.01
N ASN A 179 -11.75 -24.02 -3.68
CA ASN A 179 -11.28 -23.47 -4.95
C ASN A 179 -12.31 -23.59 -6.07
N ALA A 180 -13.05 -24.71 -6.14
CA ALA A 180 -14.12 -24.91 -7.11
C ALA A 180 -15.27 -23.93 -6.90
N ALA A 181 -15.68 -23.71 -5.65
CA ALA A 181 -16.68 -22.72 -5.28
C ALA A 181 -16.23 -21.30 -5.67
N ALA A 182 -14.99 -20.92 -5.32
CA ALA A 182 -14.42 -19.63 -5.70
C ALA A 182 -14.31 -19.45 -7.21
N PHE A 183 -13.93 -20.50 -7.95
CA PHE A 183 -13.88 -20.47 -9.42
C PHE A 183 -15.27 -20.28 -10.04
N LYS A 184 -16.27 -21.01 -9.56
CA LYS A 184 -17.66 -20.88 -9.99
C LYS A 184 -18.18 -19.47 -9.72
N ALA A 185 -17.99 -18.95 -8.51
CA ALA A 185 -18.37 -17.58 -8.14
C ALA A 185 -17.74 -16.53 -9.05
N ARG A 186 -16.42 -16.63 -9.31
CA ARG A 186 -15.70 -15.72 -10.24
C ARG A 186 -16.20 -15.82 -11.68
N THR A 187 -16.59 -17.01 -12.13
CA THR A 187 -17.10 -17.23 -13.49
C THR A 187 -18.46 -16.57 -13.66
N ILE A 188 -19.35 -16.73 -12.67
CA ILE A 188 -20.69 -16.13 -12.64
C ILE A 188 -20.62 -14.60 -12.53
N SER A 189 -19.75 -14.05 -11.69
CA SER A 189 -19.63 -12.59 -11.55
C SER A 189 -19.06 -11.95 -12.82
N ARG A 190 -18.11 -12.61 -13.49
CA ARG A 190 -17.47 -12.11 -14.70
C ARG A 190 -18.29 -12.29 -15.96
N SER A 191 -19.14 -13.31 -16.07
CA SER A 191 -19.97 -13.52 -17.28
C SER A 191 -20.83 -12.30 -17.59
N LYS A 192 -21.39 -11.64 -16.56
CA LYS A 192 -22.14 -10.38 -16.69
C LYS A 192 -21.37 -9.24 -17.38
N ASN A 193 -20.03 -9.26 -17.31
CA ASN A 193 -19.16 -8.23 -17.88
C ASN A 193 -18.48 -8.66 -19.18
N ARG A 194 -18.54 -9.95 -19.58
CA ARG A 194 -17.88 -10.46 -20.80
C ARG A 194 -18.59 -10.02 -22.07
N ASP A 195 -19.92 -9.92 -22.03
CA ASP A 195 -20.73 -9.57 -23.19
C ASP A 195 -20.78 -8.05 -23.46
N LYS A 196 -20.11 -7.23 -22.64
CA LYS A 196 -20.04 -5.77 -22.82
C LYS A 196 -19.30 -5.32 -24.08
N ARG A 197 -18.51 -6.21 -24.69
CA ARG A 197 -17.76 -5.93 -25.94
C ARG A 197 -18.12 -6.89 -27.07
N SER A 198 -19.12 -7.75 -26.90
CA SER A 198 -19.60 -8.58 -28.01
C SER A 198 -20.41 -7.71 -28.96
N ALA A 199 -20.00 -7.65 -30.23
CA ALA A 199 -20.80 -7.07 -31.30
C ALA A 199 -21.98 -8.00 -31.59
N VAL A 200 -23.03 -7.92 -30.79
CA VAL A 200 -24.29 -8.60 -31.08
C VAL A 200 -24.94 -7.82 -32.23
N MET A 201 -24.85 -8.33 -33.46
CA MET A 201 -25.71 -7.87 -34.54
C MET A 201 -27.12 -8.35 -34.23
N THR A 202 -27.97 -7.45 -33.74
CA THR A 202 -29.42 -7.66 -33.71
C THR A 202 -29.93 -7.57 -35.15
N CYS A 203 -30.19 -8.72 -35.76
CA CYS A 203 -30.99 -8.83 -36.98
C CYS A 203 -32.48 -8.72 -36.67
#